data_AF-V6HH16-F1
#
_entry.id   AF-V6HH16-F1
#
_cell.length_a   1.000
_cell.length_b   1.000
_cell.length_c   1.000
_cell.angle_alpha   90.00
_cell.angle_beta   90.00
_cell.angle_gamma   90.00
#
_symmetry.space_group_name_H-M   'P 1'
#
loop_
_entity.id
_entity.type
_entity.pdbx_description
1 polymer ?
#
loop_
_entity_poly.entity_id
_entity_poly.type
_entity_poly.pdbx_seq_one_letter_code
_entity_poly.pdbx_strand_id
1 'polypeptide(L)'
;MSGVKLQERLESIALQVILGVVQRIREGEAVFVNHLPGLLSLLDGIGDESKRVAILHKLLLYIFWVKDFQPSELKEMLHRRKLERYEEVAMTTAERLIQEGIQKGRLEGKLEGKLEAARKMLAKGIDLKAVSEITDLTERDLRDHGIL
;
A
#
# COMPACT_ATOMS: atom_id res chain seq x y z
N MET A 1 26.47 27.58 6.43
CA MET A 1 26.52 26.11 6.62
C MET A 1 26.68 25.47 5.25
N SER A 2 27.62 24.55 5.04
CA SER A 2 27.88 23.94 3.72
C SER A 2 26.77 22.97 3.30
N GLY A 3 26.55 22.80 1.99
CA GLY A 3 25.51 21.90 1.45
C GLY A 3 25.65 20.45 1.93
N VAL A 4 26.89 19.99 2.17
CA VAL A 4 27.20 18.64 2.70
C VAL A 4 26.60 18.45 4.10
N LYS A 5 26.74 19.43 5.01
CA LYS A 5 26.18 19.33 6.38
C LYS A 5 24.65 19.31 6.40
N LEU A 6 24.01 19.96 5.42
CA LEU A 6 22.56 19.93 5.30
C LEU A 6 22.09 18.55 4.85
N GLN A 7 22.78 17.93 3.89
CA GLN A 7 22.46 16.60 3.40
C GLN A 7 22.65 15.51 4.46
N GLU A 8 23.77 15.51 5.19
CA GLU A 8 24.01 14.56 6.29
C GLU A 8 22.92 14.62 7.37
N ARG A 9 22.44 15.84 7.68
CA ARG A 9 21.34 16.03 8.62
C ARG A 9 20.03 15.46 8.11
N LEU A 10 19.72 15.65 6.82
CA LEU A 10 18.51 15.10 6.19
C LEU A 10 18.53 13.56 6.20
N GLU A 11 19.66 12.96 5.83
CA GLU A 11 19.84 11.50 5.82
C GLU A 11 19.73 10.92 7.23
N SER A 12 20.29 11.60 8.24
CA SER A 12 20.17 11.21 9.64
C SER A 12 18.72 11.20 10.12
N ILE A 13 17.94 12.25 9.82
CA ILE A 13 16.51 12.31 10.18
C ILE A 13 15.73 11.21 9.46
N ALA A 14 15.93 11.04 8.15
CA ALA A 14 15.23 10.02 7.37
C ALA A 14 15.49 8.62 7.92
N LEU A 15 16.75 8.29 8.24
CA LEU A 15 17.14 7.02 8.81
C LEU A 15 16.52 6.79 10.19
N GLN A 16 16.55 7.81 11.06
CA GLN A 16 15.95 7.73 12.40
C GLN A 16 14.45 7.44 12.34
N VAL A 17 13.72 8.13 11.45
CA VAL A 17 12.28 7.91 11.32
C VAL A 17 11.97 6.53 10.76
N ILE A 18 12.65 6.12 9.67
CA ILE A 18 12.44 4.82 9.03
C ILE A 18 12.75 3.68 10.01
N LEU A 19 13.93 3.71 10.61
CA LEU A 19 14.35 2.65 11.54
C LEU A 19 13.46 2.64 12.78
N GLY A 20 13.12 3.81 13.32
CA GLY A 20 12.20 3.95 14.44
C GLY A 20 10.85 3.31 14.15
N VAL A 21 10.23 3.62 13.00
CA VAL A 21 8.95 3.02 12.60
C VAL A 21 9.04 1.49 12.53
N VAL A 22 10.07 0.97 11.85
CA VAL A 22 10.27 -0.49 11.71
C VAL A 22 10.47 -1.17 13.06
N GLN A 23 11.26 -0.57 13.96
CA GLN A 23 11.51 -1.12 15.29
C GLN A 23 10.24 -1.15 16.12
N ARG A 24 9.49 -0.05 16.19
CA ARG A 24 8.27 0.02 17.01
C ARG A 24 7.17 -0.92 16.50
N ILE A 25 7.09 -1.14 15.18
CA ILE A 25 6.20 -2.15 14.59
C ILE A 25 6.48 -3.56 15.13
N ARG A 26 7.76 -3.92 15.29
CA ARG A 26 8.19 -5.22 15.82
C ARG A 26 7.95 -5.37 17.33
N GLU A 27 8.02 -4.27 18.06
CA GLU A 27 7.80 -4.26 19.52
C GLU A 27 6.32 -4.40 19.92
N GLY A 28 5.40 -4.21 18.98
CA GLY A 28 3.98 -4.43 19.18
C GLY A 28 3.14 -3.22 18.80
N GLU A 29 1.83 -3.45 18.63
CA GLU A 29 0.90 -2.43 18.14
C GLU A 29 0.78 -1.22 19.06
N ALA A 30 0.58 -1.43 20.37
CA ALA A 30 0.48 -0.33 21.33
C ALA A 30 1.77 0.51 21.38
N VAL A 31 2.93 -0.13 21.29
CA VAL A 31 4.22 0.56 21.27
C VAL A 31 4.35 1.40 20.00
N PHE A 32 4.01 0.82 18.85
CA PHE A 32 3.98 1.52 17.57
C PHE A 32 3.10 2.76 17.58
N VAL A 33 1.82 2.62 17.92
CA VAL A 33 0.84 3.72 17.90
C VAL A 33 1.25 4.87 18.82
N ASN A 34 1.81 4.54 19.98
CA ASN A 34 2.25 5.56 20.94
C ASN A 34 3.47 6.37 20.46
N HIS A 35 4.38 5.76 19.69
CA HIS A 35 5.62 6.40 19.25
C HIS A 35 5.55 6.99 17.85
N LEU A 36 4.64 6.52 16.99
CA LEU A 36 4.50 6.98 15.60
C LEU A 36 4.39 8.52 15.50
N PRO A 37 3.58 9.23 16.31
CA PRO A 37 3.49 10.69 16.22
C PRO A 37 4.83 11.40 16.47
N GLY A 38 5.59 10.93 17.47
CA GLY A 38 6.91 11.46 17.76
C GLY A 38 7.87 11.25 16.60
N LEU A 39 7.87 10.06 16.01
CA LEU A 39 8.68 9.75 14.82
C LEU A 39 8.30 10.63 13.62
N LEU A 40 7.00 10.84 13.36
CA LEU A 40 6.55 11.70 12.27
C LEU A 40 6.93 13.17 12.50
N SER A 41 6.90 13.66 13.74
CA SER A 41 7.31 15.04 14.05
C SER A 41 8.79 15.33 13.74
N LEU A 42 9.67 14.31 13.73
CA LEU A 42 11.07 14.50 13.34
C LEU A 42 11.21 14.93 11.87
N LEU A 43 10.24 14.59 11.02
CA LEU A 43 10.20 15.03 9.63
C LEU A 43 10.07 16.55 9.50
N ASP A 44 9.58 17.27 10.52
CA ASP A 44 9.57 18.74 10.52
C ASP A 44 10.98 19.34 10.55
N GLY A 45 11.99 18.56 10.97
CA GLY A 45 13.41 18.93 10.87
C GLY A 45 13.95 18.94 9.43
N ILE A 46 13.19 18.43 8.46
CA ILE A 46 13.52 18.44 7.03
C ILE A 46 12.91 19.72 6.43
N GLY A 47 13.76 20.71 6.13
CA GLY A 47 13.30 21.98 5.54
C GLY A 47 12.77 21.84 4.10
N ASP A 48 13.29 20.87 3.34
CA ASP A 48 12.88 20.56 1.97
C ASP A 48 11.53 19.81 1.97
N GLU A 49 10.46 20.50 1.54
CA GLU A 49 9.11 19.96 1.53
C GLU A 49 8.97 18.72 0.65
N SER A 50 9.53 18.75 -0.56
CA SER A 50 9.46 17.63 -1.49
C SER A 50 10.09 16.37 -0.90
N LYS A 51 11.26 16.50 -0.26
CA LYS A 51 11.92 15.37 0.41
C LYS A 51 11.13 14.88 1.62
N ARG A 52 10.61 15.80 2.43
CA ARG A 52 9.79 15.49 3.61
C ARG A 52 8.55 14.67 3.21
N VAL A 53 7.80 15.14 2.22
CA VAL A 53 6.61 14.46 1.69
C VAL A 53 6.98 13.12 1.06
N ALA A 54 8.08 13.03 0.32
CA ALA A 54 8.53 11.77 -0.28
C ALA A 54 8.88 10.70 0.78
N ILE A 55 9.50 11.10 1.90
CA ILE A 55 9.77 10.18 3.01
C ILE A 55 8.47 9.77 3.70
N LEU A 56 7.60 10.74 4.01
CA LEU A 56 6.30 10.49 4.62
C LEU A 56 5.47 9.50 3.79
N HIS A 57 5.37 9.72 2.48
CA HIS A 57 4.64 8.85 1.55
C HIS A 57 5.14 7.40 1.60
N LYS A 58 6.46 7.19 1.56
CA LYS A 58 7.06 5.85 1.66
C LYS A 58 6.76 5.18 3.01
N LEU A 59 6.78 5.94 4.10
CA LEU A 59 6.43 5.42 5.43
C LEU A 59 4.96 5.02 5.50
N LEU A 60 4.06 5.85 4.98
CA LEU A 60 2.63 5.56 4.94
C LEU A 60 2.33 4.28 4.14
N LEU A 61 2.97 4.11 2.98
CA LEU A 61 2.88 2.87 2.21
C LEU A 61 3.28 1.65 3.04
N TYR A 62 4.40 1.74 3.77
CA TYR A 62 4.86 0.66 4.62
C TYR A 62 3.90 0.38 5.79
N ILE A 63 3.42 1.43 6.46
CA ILE A 63 2.52 1.31 7.61
C ILE A 63 1.20 0.66 7.18
N PHE A 64 0.58 1.14 6.10
CA PHE A 64 -0.66 0.57 5.59
C PHE A 64 -0.49 -0.87 5.11
N TRP A 65 0.67 -1.20 4.52
CA TRP A 65 0.95 -2.56 4.05
C TRP A 65 1.18 -3.57 5.18
N VAL A 66 1.88 -3.17 6.26
CA VAL A 66 2.29 -4.11 7.32
C VAL A 66 1.24 -4.28 8.41
N LYS A 67 0.41 -3.26 8.69
CA LYS A 67 -0.30 -3.18 9.99
C LYS A 67 -1.83 -3.24 9.95
N ASP A 68 -2.46 -3.46 8.80
CA ASP A 68 -3.93 -3.35 8.67
C ASP A 68 -4.49 -2.06 9.32
N PHE A 69 -3.68 -1.00 9.24
CA PHE A 69 -3.88 0.24 9.98
C PHE A 69 -4.95 1.06 9.29
N GLN A 70 -6.06 1.35 9.97
CA GLN A 70 -7.18 2.00 9.29
C GLN A 70 -6.84 3.48 9.01
N PRO A 71 -7.16 4.00 7.81
CA PRO A 71 -6.89 5.40 7.47
C PRO A 71 -7.55 6.39 8.44
N SER A 72 -8.74 6.07 8.96
CA SER A 72 -9.44 6.86 9.96
C SER A 72 -8.68 6.94 11.29
N GLU A 73 -8.12 5.82 11.77
CA GLU A 73 -7.32 5.77 12.99
C GLU A 73 -6.06 6.63 12.85
N LEU A 74 -5.41 6.57 11.68
CA LEU A 74 -4.27 7.42 11.38
C LEU A 74 -4.63 8.91 11.40
N LYS A 75 -5.74 9.26 10.74
CA LYS A 75 -6.23 10.64 10.70
C LYS A 75 -6.50 11.17 12.11
N GLU A 76 -7.23 10.41 12.93
CA GLU A 76 -7.51 10.80 14.31
C GLU A 76 -6.23 10.95 15.14
N MET A 77 -5.27 10.04 14.98
CA MET A 77 -3.98 10.12 15.67
C MET A 77 -3.21 11.39 15.28
N LEU A 78 -3.12 11.71 13.98
CA LEU A 78 -2.45 12.91 13.48
C LEU A 78 -3.12 14.18 14.02
N HIS A 79 -4.45 14.23 13.98
CA HIS A 79 -5.23 15.34 14.49
C HIS A 79 -4.98 15.57 16.00
N ARG A 80 -5.13 14.51 16.81
CA ARG A 80 -4.93 14.57 18.27
C ARG A 80 -3.50 14.97 18.66
N ARG A 81 -2.53 14.78 17.77
CA ARG A 81 -1.11 15.06 18.01
C ARG A 81 -0.62 16.34 17.34
N LYS A 82 -1.53 17.13 16.76
CA LYS A 82 -1.23 18.40 16.07
C LYS A 82 -0.26 18.23 14.90
N LEU A 83 -0.49 17.16 14.12
CA LEU A 83 0.24 16.83 12.90
C LEU A 83 -0.68 16.94 11.67
N GLU A 84 -1.57 17.93 11.68
CA GLU A 84 -2.63 18.12 10.66
C GLU A 84 -2.05 18.25 9.25
N ARG A 85 -0.83 18.80 9.13
CA ARG A 85 -0.11 18.94 7.86
C ARG A 85 0.18 17.61 7.15
N TYR A 86 0.18 16.51 7.89
CA TYR A 86 0.41 15.17 7.34
C TYR A 86 -0.90 14.43 7.04
N GLU A 87 -2.05 14.94 7.50
CA GLU A 87 -3.35 14.32 7.29
C GLU A 87 -3.69 14.22 5.81
N GLU A 88 -3.48 15.28 5.03
CA GLU A 88 -3.80 15.27 3.59
C GLU A 88 -2.98 14.20 2.85
N VAL A 89 -1.67 14.16 3.08
CA VAL A 89 -0.79 13.15 2.46
C VAL A 89 -1.16 11.74 2.92
N ALA A 90 -1.51 11.57 4.19
CA ALA A 90 -1.97 10.29 4.74
C ALA A 90 -3.27 9.81 4.08
N MET A 91 -4.28 10.68 4.00
CA MET A 91 -5.59 10.33 3.45
C MET A 91 -5.54 10.08 1.95
N THR A 92 -4.86 10.93 1.19
CA THR A 92 -4.69 10.72 -0.27
C THR A 92 -3.91 9.44 -0.59
N THR A 93 -2.90 9.10 0.23
CA THR A 93 -2.18 7.83 0.11
C THR A 93 -3.09 6.64 0.38
N ALA A 94 -3.89 6.70 1.44
CA ALA A 94 -4.85 5.66 1.79
C ALA A 94 -5.92 5.46 0.71
N GLU A 95 -6.54 6.55 0.25
CA GLU A 95 -7.55 6.52 -0.80
C GLU A 95 -7.02 5.86 -2.07
N ARG A 96 -5.81 6.23 -2.50
CA ARG A 96 -5.18 5.61 -3.67
C ARG A 96 -4.96 4.12 -3.49
N LEU A 97 -4.46 3.67 -2.32
CA LEU A 97 -4.26 2.25 -2.03
C LEU A 97 -5.60 1.47 -2.04
N ILE A 98 -6.66 2.06 -1.47
CA ILE A 98 -7.99 1.45 -1.47
C ILE A 98 -8.52 1.32 -2.91
N GLN A 99 -8.39 2.37 -3.73
CA GLN A 99 -8.81 2.34 -5.13
C GLN A 99 -8.03 1.31 -5.95
N GLU A 100 -6.70 1.22 -5.75
CA GLU A 100 -5.86 0.20 -6.38
C GLU A 100 -6.30 -1.21 -5.96
N GLY A 101 -6.61 -1.42 -4.67
CA GLY A 101 -7.13 -2.68 -4.14
C GLY A 101 -8.48 -3.08 -4.75
N ILE A 102 -9.43 -2.14 -4.81
CA ILE A 102 -10.75 -2.35 -5.44
C ILE A 102 -10.59 -2.69 -6.92
N GLN A 103 -9.74 -1.94 -7.63
CA GLN A 103 -9.52 -2.16 -9.06
C GLN A 103 -8.87 -3.53 -9.32
N LYS A 104 -7.90 -3.93 -8.50
CA LYS A 104 -7.27 -5.25 -8.56
C LYS A 104 -8.30 -6.35 -8.29
N GLY A 105 -9.06 -6.25 -7.21
CA GLY A 105 -10.10 -7.23 -6.87
C GLY A 105 -11.18 -7.36 -7.95
N ARG A 106 -11.57 -6.27 -8.61
CA ARG A 106 -12.51 -6.33 -9.75
C ARG A 106 -11.94 -7.09 -10.94
N LEU A 107 -10.65 -6.92 -11.24
CA LEU A 107 -9.98 -7.61 -12.34
C LEU A 107 -9.82 -9.10 -12.02
N GLU A 108 -9.39 -9.42 -10.80
CA GLU A 108 -9.25 -10.80 -10.31
C GLU A 108 -10.61 -11.52 -10.33
N GLY A 109 -11.66 -10.92 -9.78
CA GLY A 109 -13.00 -11.51 -9.80
C GLY A 109 -13.58 -11.68 -11.21
N LYS A 110 -13.26 -10.78 -12.16
CA LYS A 110 -13.65 -10.94 -13.57
C LYS A 110 -12.92 -12.13 -14.20
N LEU A 111 -11.64 -12.30 -13.92
CA LEU A 111 -10.84 -13.43 -14.41
C LEU A 111 -11.32 -14.76 -13.80
N GLU A 112 -11.52 -14.81 -12.49
CA GLU A 112 -12.06 -15.99 -11.80
C GLU A 112 -13.44 -16.39 -12.35
N GLY A 113 -14.32 -15.41 -12.60
CA GLY A 113 -15.62 -15.67 -13.22
C GLY A 113 -15.51 -16.26 -14.63
N LYS A 114 -14.56 -15.78 -15.45
CA LYS A 114 -14.27 -16.34 -16.78
C LYS A 114 -13.73 -17.78 -16.69
N LEU A 115 -12.80 -18.04 -15.77
CA LEU A 115 -12.20 -19.36 -15.55
C LEU A 115 -13.25 -20.37 -15.07
N GLU A 116 -14.13 -19.97 -14.15
CA GLU A 116 -15.23 -20.80 -13.65
C GLU A 116 -16.25 -21.11 -14.76
N ALA A 117 -16.57 -20.11 -15.60
CA ALA A 117 -17.42 -20.33 -16.78
C ALA A 117 -16.77 -21.33 -17.75
N ALA A 118 -15.49 -21.15 -18.09
CA ALA A 118 -14.75 -22.06 -18.97
C ALA A 118 -14.75 -23.49 -18.45
N ARG A 119 -14.49 -23.69 -17.14
CA ARG A 119 -14.52 -24.99 -16.48
C ARG A 119 -15.89 -25.67 -16.63
N LYS A 120 -16.98 -24.94 -16.38
CA LYS A 120 -18.36 -25.46 -16.54
C LYS A 120 -18.71 -25.79 -17.99
N MET A 121 -18.23 -24.97 -18.94
CA MET A 121 -18.48 -25.17 -20.36
C MET A 121 -17.78 -26.43 -20.87
N LEU A 122 -16.50 -26.61 -20.53
CA LEU A 122 -15.75 -27.83 -20.86
C LEU A 122 -16.36 -29.07 -20.23
N ALA A 123 -16.79 -29.00 -18.96
CA ALA A 123 -17.49 -30.09 -18.28
C ALA A 123 -18.82 -30.47 -18.95
N LYS A 124 -19.46 -29.54 -19.67
CA LYS A 124 -20.66 -29.79 -20.48
C LYS A 124 -20.36 -30.26 -21.90
N GLY A 125 -19.08 -30.49 -22.24
CA GLY A 125 -18.65 -30.94 -23.55
C GLY A 125 -18.62 -29.84 -24.62
N ILE A 126 -18.64 -28.55 -24.23
CA ILE A 126 -18.41 -27.46 -25.17
C ILE A 126 -16.94 -27.52 -25.60
N ASP A 127 -16.68 -27.38 -26.90
CA ASP A 127 -15.33 -27.49 -27.44
C ASP A 127 -14.43 -26.33 -26.98
N LEU A 128 -13.13 -26.62 -26.91
CA LEU A 128 -12.11 -25.68 -26.45
C LEU A 128 -12.09 -24.36 -27.25
N LYS A 129 -12.37 -24.43 -28.55
CA LYS A 129 -12.36 -23.25 -29.42
C LYS A 129 -13.53 -22.32 -29.07
N ALA A 130 -14.74 -22.86 -28.93
CA ALA A 130 -15.91 -22.10 -28.49
C ALA A 130 -15.75 -21.53 -27.07
N VAL A 131 -15.15 -22.31 -26.14
CA VAL A 131 -14.83 -21.81 -24.79
C VAL A 131 -13.88 -20.63 -24.84
N SER A 132 -12.81 -20.73 -25.64
CA SER A 132 -11.81 -19.66 -25.78
C SER A 132 -12.44 -18.40 -26.39
N GLU A 133 -13.29 -18.55 -27.40
CA GLU A 133 -14.01 -17.44 -28.05
C GLU A 133 -15.03 -16.76 -27.10
N ILE A 134 -15.74 -17.52 -26.26
CA ILE A 134 -16.78 -16.97 -25.36
C ILE A 134 -16.18 -16.31 -24.11
N THR A 135 -15.10 -16.87 -23.57
CA THR A 135 -14.50 -16.40 -22.31
C THR A 135 -13.35 -15.41 -22.52
N ASP A 136 -12.92 -15.20 -23.77
CA ASP A 136 -11.66 -14.55 -24.15
C ASP A 136 -10.44 -15.14 -23.40
N LEU A 137 -10.46 -16.42 -23.06
CA LEU A 137 -9.34 -17.11 -22.43
C LEU A 137 -8.59 -17.89 -23.48
N THR A 138 -7.26 -17.84 -23.42
CA THR A 138 -6.41 -18.68 -24.26
C THR A 138 -6.28 -20.08 -23.68
N GLU A 139 -5.90 -21.06 -24.49
CA GLU A 139 -5.57 -22.40 -24.01
C GLU A 139 -4.47 -22.36 -22.93
N ARG A 140 -3.51 -21.44 -23.07
CA ARG A 140 -2.47 -21.22 -22.07
C ARG A 140 -3.07 -20.76 -20.75
N ASP A 141 -3.99 -19.79 -20.76
CA ASP A 141 -4.64 -19.32 -19.52
C ASP A 141 -5.35 -20.47 -18.80
N LEU A 142 -6.03 -21.34 -19.55
CA LEU A 142 -6.71 -22.51 -18.99
C LEU A 142 -5.74 -23.54 -18.39
N ARG A 143 -4.60 -23.80 -19.04
CA ARG A 143 -3.52 -24.68 -18.52
C ARG A 143 -2.86 -24.09 -17.28
N ASP A 144 -2.53 -22.80 -17.31
CA ASP A 144 -1.89 -22.08 -16.21
C ASP A 144 -2.76 -22.09 -14.94
N HIS A 145 -4.08 -22.24 -15.09
CA HIS A 145 -5.06 -22.33 -13.99
C HIS A 145 -5.60 -23.76 -13.76
N GLY A 146 -4.98 -24.80 -14.34
CA GLY A 146 -5.31 -26.21 -14.10
C GLY A 146 -6.73 -26.61 -14.51
N ILE A 147 -7.25 -26.01 -15.58
CA ILE A 147 -8.54 -26.36 -16.20
C ILE A 147 -8.34 -27.41 -17.29
N LEU A 148 -7.20 -27.36 -17.99
CA LEU A 148 -6.73 -28.32 -18.99
C LEU A 148 -5.48 -29.02 -18.48
#